data_AF-A0A2R7Y5S2-F1
#
_entry.id   AF-A0A2R7Y5S2-F1
#
_cell.length_a   1.000
_cell.length_b   1.000
_cell.length_c   1.000
_cell.angle_alpha   90.00
_cell.angle_beta   90.00
_cell.angle_gamma   90.00
#
_symmetry.space_group_name_H-M   'P 1'
#
loop_
_entity.id
_entity.type
_entity.pdbx_description
1 polymer ?
#
loop_
_entity_poly.entity_id
_entity_poly.type
_entity_poly.pdbx_seq_one_letter_code
_entity_poly.pdbx_strand_id
1 'polypeptide(L)'
;MPSLKVVVVTLVVLNMVFASLFGYFYSEFLSLKQDYQTLSNKYDSLTNQYSMLLNNYNVLKSNYDTLKNQYDQLKDSYNELTARYSRLLNNYSVLKNDYNMLKNQYEQLLNDYEALKNDYVKITTQYNELLNNYNILNNNYVALQNQYNSLLSDYSTLNNKYNDLNKKYSLLQEDYDKLSINYNMLKEFYDSLVSKYEALVNMYNSLKTEYESFISWYNSIKSQVNLRQALEYEDWMKFITPEDPAIKSLVINVTGGWSNQADINELWNDILKMYLWVKDSIYYSYDSPEPILPELNTSLMWRREFWRFPNETARDLTGDCEDMANLLASMILNYNGKKRIVWVLLVVFEKDNETVGHATVALPETNGKLAIVDPAGRYYTNMPYALTAKDVTIALQEYFSYWSQSGCVNGRVYAIYSYNMYKLFSSNEEFTNYVRNLS
;
A
#
# COMPACT_ATOMS: atom_id res chain seq x y z
N MET A 1 -218.01 103.41 -93.14
CA MET A 1 -217.60 102.76 -91.88
C MET A 1 -217.40 101.28 -92.16
N PRO A 2 -216.19 100.72 -91.96
CA PRO A 2 -216.14 99.36 -91.46
C PRO A 2 -216.97 99.30 -90.18
N SER A 3 -217.73 98.23 -90.02
CA SER A 3 -218.49 97.93 -88.81
C SER A 3 -217.55 97.72 -87.61
N LEU A 4 -218.13 97.77 -86.41
CA LEU A 4 -217.54 97.53 -85.08
C LEU A 4 -216.55 96.34 -84.99
N LYS A 5 -216.61 95.39 -85.94
CA LYS A 5 -215.69 94.25 -86.03
C LYS A 5 -214.22 94.65 -86.26
N VAL A 6 -213.93 95.78 -86.89
CA VAL A 6 -212.53 96.13 -87.25
C VAL A 6 -211.71 96.68 -86.07
N VAL A 7 -212.34 97.38 -85.13
CA VAL A 7 -211.64 98.01 -83.98
C VAL A 7 -211.28 97.00 -82.90
N VAL A 8 -212.17 96.03 -82.63
CA VAL A 8 -211.91 94.99 -81.62
C VAL A 8 -210.74 94.11 -82.05
N VAL A 9 -210.69 93.76 -83.33
CA VAL A 9 -209.61 92.91 -83.85
C VAL A 9 -208.25 93.60 -83.75
N THR A 10 -208.16 94.91 -84.01
CA THR A 10 -206.90 95.64 -83.98
C THR A 10 -206.33 95.79 -82.57
N LEU A 11 -207.16 96.04 -81.56
CA LEU A 11 -206.74 96.16 -80.16
C LEU A 11 -206.22 94.84 -79.59
N VAL A 12 -206.84 93.73 -79.97
CA VAL A 12 -206.41 92.39 -79.56
C VAL A 12 -205.03 92.08 -80.15
N VAL A 13 -204.82 92.41 -81.43
CA VAL A 13 -203.52 92.20 -82.09
C VAL A 13 -202.43 93.05 -81.45
N LEU A 14 -202.70 94.31 -81.11
CA LEU A 14 -201.69 95.19 -80.50
C LEU A 14 -201.26 94.70 -79.10
N ASN A 15 -202.21 94.23 -78.29
CA ASN A 15 -201.90 93.65 -76.98
C ASN A 15 -201.09 92.37 -77.10
N MET A 16 -201.42 91.51 -78.07
CA MET A 16 -200.63 90.32 -78.36
C MET A 16 -199.19 90.67 -78.76
N VAL A 17 -199.01 91.73 -79.56
CA VAL A 17 -197.68 92.20 -79.98
C VAL A 17 -196.87 92.80 -78.82
N PHE A 18 -197.52 93.54 -77.91
CA PHE A 18 -196.82 94.11 -76.76
C PHE A 18 -196.44 93.05 -75.73
N ALA A 19 -197.33 92.08 -75.48
CA ALA A 19 -197.06 90.95 -74.61
C ALA A 19 -195.92 90.07 -75.17
N SER A 20 -195.86 89.89 -76.49
CA SER A 20 -194.79 89.12 -77.13
C SER A 20 -193.44 89.86 -77.10
N LEU A 21 -193.42 91.18 -77.34
CA LEU A 21 -192.21 91.99 -77.22
C LEU A 21 -191.69 92.07 -75.78
N PHE A 22 -192.58 92.24 -74.80
CA PHE A 22 -192.19 92.22 -73.38
C PHE A 22 -191.67 90.84 -72.97
N GLY A 23 -192.34 89.76 -73.40
CA GLY A 23 -191.87 88.40 -73.19
C GLY A 23 -190.48 88.17 -73.78
N TYR A 24 -190.23 88.68 -74.99
CA TYR A 24 -188.93 88.60 -75.67
C TYR A 24 -187.84 89.36 -74.89
N PHE A 25 -188.02 90.66 -74.61
CA PHE A 25 -187.02 91.46 -73.89
C PHE A 25 -186.79 90.97 -72.46
N TYR A 26 -187.84 90.48 -71.78
CA TYR A 26 -187.68 89.88 -70.46
C TYR A 26 -186.90 88.56 -70.54
N SER A 27 -187.15 87.74 -71.56
CA SER A 27 -186.37 86.52 -71.80
C SER A 27 -184.90 86.83 -72.13
N GLU A 28 -184.64 87.91 -72.86
CA GLU A 28 -183.30 88.36 -73.26
C GLU A 28 -182.54 88.98 -72.10
N PHE A 29 -183.21 89.76 -71.23
CA PHE A 29 -182.65 90.23 -69.96
C PHE A 29 -182.30 89.06 -69.02
N LEU A 30 -183.17 88.05 -68.92
CA LEU A 30 -182.88 86.83 -68.15
C LEU A 30 -181.69 86.08 -68.75
N SER A 31 -181.57 86.00 -70.08
CA SER A 31 -180.42 85.43 -70.77
C SER A 31 -179.13 86.19 -70.44
N LEU A 32 -179.13 87.51 -70.56
CA LEU A 32 -177.95 88.34 -70.28
C LEU A 32 -177.53 88.26 -68.80
N LYS A 33 -178.49 88.22 -67.87
CA LYS A 33 -178.23 88.01 -66.45
C LYS A 33 -177.59 86.64 -66.20
N GLN A 34 -178.07 85.61 -66.90
CA GLN A 34 -177.52 84.26 -66.84
C GLN A 34 -176.09 84.21 -67.43
N ASP A 35 -175.82 84.93 -68.51
CA ASP A 35 -174.50 85.04 -69.13
C ASP A 35 -173.51 85.79 -68.23
N TYR A 36 -173.93 86.89 -67.60
CA TYR A 36 -173.11 87.60 -66.61
C TYR A 36 -172.78 86.72 -65.41
N GLN A 37 -173.75 86.00 -64.86
CA GLN A 37 -173.51 85.05 -63.78
C GLN A 37 -172.54 83.95 -64.22
N THR A 38 -172.69 83.45 -65.45
CA THR A 38 -171.77 82.45 -66.02
C THR A 38 -170.35 82.99 -66.17
N LEU A 39 -170.19 84.24 -66.65
CA LEU A 39 -168.89 84.88 -66.82
C LEU A 39 -168.23 85.19 -65.47
N SER A 40 -169.00 85.68 -64.48
CA SER A 40 -168.53 85.89 -63.10
C SER A 40 -168.01 84.57 -62.51
N ASN A 41 -168.78 83.49 -62.63
CA ASN A 41 -168.36 82.17 -62.16
C ASN A 41 -167.09 81.67 -62.87
N LYS A 42 -166.95 81.94 -64.17
CA LYS A 42 -165.71 81.63 -64.92
C LYS A 42 -164.52 82.46 -64.45
N TYR A 43 -164.71 83.75 -64.16
CA TYR A 43 -163.66 84.62 -63.62
C TYR A 43 -163.20 84.16 -62.23
N ASP A 44 -164.15 83.85 -61.34
CA ASP A 44 -163.84 83.30 -60.02
C ASP A 44 -163.12 81.95 -60.13
N SER A 45 -163.57 81.09 -61.04
CA SER A 45 -162.89 79.82 -61.33
C SER A 45 -161.46 80.03 -61.82
N LEU A 46 -161.23 80.96 -62.75
CA LEU A 46 -159.89 81.27 -63.27
C LEU A 46 -158.99 81.88 -62.20
N THR A 47 -159.52 82.77 -61.37
CA THR A 47 -158.80 83.38 -60.24
C THR A 47 -158.37 82.32 -59.23
N ASN A 48 -159.26 81.37 -58.93
CA ASN A 48 -158.94 80.22 -58.09
C ASN A 48 -157.85 79.34 -58.73
N GLN A 49 -157.95 79.06 -60.04
CA GLN A 49 -156.91 78.29 -60.76
C GLN A 49 -155.55 78.99 -60.74
N TYR A 50 -155.50 80.30 -60.98
CA TYR A 50 -154.27 81.08 -60.89
C TYR A 50 -153.67 81.05 -59.48
N SER A 51 -154.50 81.21 -58.46
CA SER A 51 -154.05 81.14 -57.06
C SER A 51 -153.49 79.76 -56.72
N MET A 52 -154.14 78.69 -57.17
CA MET A 52 -153.62 77.32 -57.03
C MET A 52 -152.29 77.15 -57.78
N LEU A 53 -152.17 77.66 -59.00
CA LEU A 53 -150.95 77.56 -59.79
C LEU A 53 -149.79 78.32 -59.15
N LEU A 54 -150.04 79.53 -58.64
CA LEU A 54 -149.05 80.32 -57.92
C LEU A 54 -148.61 79.60 -56.65
N ASN A 55 -149.55 78.99 -55.92
CA ASN A 55 -149.23 78.19 -54.76
C ASN A 55 -148.35 76.97 -55.14
N ASN A 56 -148.72 76.25 -56.21
CA ASN A 56 -147.95 75.13 -56.72
C ASN A 56 -146.54 75.55 -57.17
N TYR A 57 -146.40 76.71 -57.81
CA TYR A 57 -145.11 77.28 -58.18
C TYR A 57 -144.25 77.56 -56.94
N ASN A 58 -144.82 78.19 -55.91
CA ASN A 58 -144.11 78.48 -54.67
C ASN A 58 -143.68 77.19 -53.94
N VAL A 59 -144.54 76.17 -53.91
CA VAL A 59 -144.20 74.84 -53.38
C VAL A 59 -143.06 74.22 -54.19
N LEU A 60 -143.13 74.27 -55.52
CA LEU A 60 -142.10 73.70 -56.38
C LEU A 60 -140.75 74.43 -56.23
N LYS A 61 -140.77 75.76 -56.11
CA LYS A 61 -139.59 76.58 -55.84
C LYS A 61 -138.96 76.22 -54.49
N SER A 62 -139.78 76.14 -53.44
CA SER A 62 -139.32 75.72 -52.11
C SER A 62 -138.70 74.31 -52.12
N ASN A 63 -139.32 73.38 -52.85
CA ASN A 63 -138.79 72.02 -53.05
C ASN A 63 -137.45 72.04 -53.81
N TYR A 64 -137.32 72.87 -54.85
CA TYR A 64 -136.07 73.04 -55.59
C TYR A 64 -134.97 73.61 -54.68
N ASP A 65 -135.25 74.65 -53.90
CA ASP A 65 -134.28 75.26 -52.99
C ASP A 65 -133.85 74.26 -51.90
N THR A 66 -134.79 73.45 -51.40
CA THR A 66 -134.50 72.36 -50.47
C THR A 66 -133.58 71.30 -51.09
N LEU A 67 -133.90 70.84 -52.30
CA LEU A 67 -133.10 69.84 -53.02
C LEU A 67 -131.70 70.38 -53.36
N LYS A 68 -131.60 71.66 -53.72
CA LYS A 68 -130.33 72.34 -53.98
C LYS A 68 -129.45 72.38 -52.72
N ASN A 69 -130.03 72.73 -51.58
CA ASN A 69 -129.32 72.69 -50.29
C ASN A 69 -128.88 71.28 -49.91
N GLN A 70 -129.73 70.26 -50.11
CA GLN A 70 -129.37 68.86 -49.88
C GLN A 70 -128.22 68.40 -50.79
N TYR A 71 -128.23 68.80 -52.06
CA TYR A 71 -127.15 68.51 -52.99
C TYR A 71 -125.84 69.16 -52.55
N ASP A 72 -125.87 70.42 -52.13
CA ASP A 72 -124.67 71.14 -51.67
C ASP A 72 -124.12 70.50 -50.37
N GLN A 73 -124.98 70.10 -49.43
CA GLN A 73 -124.58 69.34 -48.23
C GLN A 73 -123.97 67.97 -48.56
N LEU A 74 -124.54 67.26 -49.53
CA LEU A 74 -124.00 65.96 -49.98
C LEU A 74 -122.64 66.13 -50.66
N LYS A 75 -122.48 67.19 -51.47
CA LYS A 75 -121.22 67.54 -52.12
C LYS A 75 -120.13 67.86 -51.09
N ASP A 76 -120.46 68.61 -50.04
CA ASP A 76 -119.52 68.92 -48.96
C ASP A 76 -119.15 67.65 -48.17
N SER A 77 -120.13 66.79 -47.88
CA SER A 77 -119.89 65.49 -47.22
C SER A 77 -119.00 64.57 -48.07
N TYR A 78 -119.19 64.56 -49.39
CA TYR A 78 -118.34 63.82 -50.33
C TYR A 78 -116.90 64.35 -50.30
N ASN A 79 -116.72 65.67 -50.37
CA ASN A 79 -115.39 66.29 -50.30
C ASN A 79 -114.68 65.99 -48.97
N GLU A 80 -115.41 66.02 -47.85
CA GLU A 80 -114.86 65.67 -46.55
C GLU A 80 -114.45 64.19 -46.48
N LEU A 81 -115.30 63.30 -47.00
CA LEU A 81 -115.01 61.87 -47.08
C LEU A 81 -113.76 61.59 -47.92
N THR A 82 -113.62 62.25 -49.07
CA THR A 82 -112.42 62.16 -49.92
C THR A 82 -111.18 62.63 -49.15
N ALA A 83 -111.25 63.76 -48.45
CA ALA A 83 -110.13 64.26 -47.64
C ALA A 83 -109.78 63.33 -46.46
N ARG A 84 -110.77 62.68 -45.84
CA ARG A 84 -110.55 61.65 -44.81
C ARG A 84 -109.90 60.40 -45.40
N TYR A 85 -110.34 59.96 -46.57
CA TYR A 85 -109.77 58.81 -47.28
C TYR A 85 -108.30 59.06 -47.66
N SER A 86 -107.98 60.24 -48.22
CA SER A 86 -106.59 60.61 -48.54
C SER A 86 -105.70 60.65 -47.30
N ARG A 87 -106.20 61.17 -46.16
CA ARG A 87 -105.47 61.15 -44.88
C ARG A 87 -105.23 59.72 -44.39
N LEU A 88 -106.24 58.85 -44.48
CA LEU A 88 -106.12 57.45 -44.09
C LEU A 88 -105.08 56.72 -44.94
N LEU A 89 -105.08 56.95 -46.26
CA LEU A 89 -104.10 56.36 -47.17
C LEU A 89 -102.66 56.80 -46.82
N ASN A 90 -102.47 58.09 -46.51
CA ASN A 90 -101.17 58.61 -46.07
C ASN A 90 -100.73 57.97 -44.75
N ASN A 91 -101.61 57.92 -43.75
CA ASN A 91 -101.33 57.29 -42.46
C ASN A 91 -100.97 55.81 -42.61
N TYR A 92 -101.67 55.09 -43.48
CA TYR A 92 -101.33 53.70 -43.81
C TYR A 92 -99.93 53.59 -44.42
N SER A 93 -99.58 54.50 -45.35
CA SER A 93 -98.24 54.53 -45.95
C SER A 93 -97.14 54.79 -44.92
N VAL A 94 -97.36 55.74 -44.00
CA VAL A 94 -96.42 56.04 -42.91
C VAL A 94 -96.26 54.82 -41.99
N LEU A 95 -97.37 54.23 -41.54
CA LEU A 95 -97.35 53.06 -40.66
C LEU A 95 -96.65 51.85 -41.32
N LYS A 96 -96.87 51.65 -42.62
CA LYS A 96 -96.19 50.60 -43.39
C LYS A 96 -94.68 50.84 -43.45
N ASN A 97 -94.23 52.09 -43.60
CA ASN A 97 -92.81 52.43 -43.59
C ASN A 97 -92.20 52.24 -42.20
N ASP A 98 -92.87 52.68 -41.14
CA ASP A 98 -92.43 52.49 -39.76
C ASP A 98 -92.31 51.01 -39.41
N TYR A 99 -93.29 50.19 -39.83
CA TYR A 99 -93.24 48.73 -39.68
C TYR A 99 -92.02 48.13 -40.37
N ASN A 100 -91.74 48.53 -41.62
CA ASN A 100 -90.57 48.03 -42.35
C ASN A 100 -89.26 48.45 -41.69
N MET A 101 -89.18 49.69 -41.17
CA MET A 101 -88.00 50.18 -40.46
C MET A 101 -87.78 49.39 -39.16
N LEU A 102 -88.83 49.18 -38.38
CA LEU A 102 -88.76 48.42 -37.13
C LEU A 102 -88.40 46.95 -37.40
N LYS A 103 -88.95 46.36 -38.46
CA LYS A 103 -88.59 45.01 -38.89
C LYS A 103 -87.10 44.90 -39.22
N ASN A 104 -86.56 45.85 -39.99
CA ASN A 104 -85.13 45.86 -40.32
C ASN A 104 -84.26 46.06 -39.07
N GLN A 105 -84.66 46.92 -38.13
CA GLN A 105 -83.95 47.10 -36.85
C GLN A 105 -83.96 45.82 -36.01
N TYR A 106 -85.09 45.10 -35.97
CA TYR A 106 -85.19 43.82 -35.28
C TYR A 106 -84.27 42.76 -35.91
N GLU A 107 -84.25 42.66 -37.24
CA GLU A 107 -83.36 41.74 -37.97
C GLU A 107 -81.88 42.07 -37.70
N GLN A 108 -81.51 43.35 -37.66
CA GLN A 108 -80.17 43.78 -37.30
C GLN A 108 -79.81 43.40 -35.86
N LEU A 109 -80.70 43.66 -34.90
CA LEU A 109 -80.47 43.31 -33.49
C LEU A 109 -80.34 41.80 -33.29
N LEU A 110 -81.10 41.00 -34.04
CA LEU A 110 -80.99 39.54 -34.00
C LEU A 110 -79.62 39.07 -34.52
N ASN A 111 -79.12 39.67 -35.60
CA ASN A 111 -77.79 39.37 -36.12
C ASN A 111 -76.68 39.76 -35.13
N ASP A 112 -76.79 40.93 -34.51
CA ASP A 112 -75.83 41.40 -33.50
C ASP A 112 -75.83 40.50 -32.26
N TYR A 113 -77.00 40.03 -31.83
CA TYR A 113 -77.14 39.07 -30.73
C TYR A 113 -76.46 37.73 -31.04
N GLU A 114 -76.68 37.16 -32.23
CA GLU A 114 -76.03 35.90 -32.61
C GLU A 114 -74.51 36.07 -32.79
N ALA A 115 -74.05 37.23 -33.28
CA ALA A 115 -72.62 37.55 -33.33
C ALA A 115 -72.01 37.60 -31.92
N LEU A 116 -72.64 38.33 -30.99
CA LEU A 116 -72.18 38.43 -29.59
C LEU A 116 -72.17 37.07 -28.89
N LYS A 117 -73.19 36.24 -29.12
CA LYS A 117 -73.27 34.88 -28.58
C LYS A 117 -72.12 34.01 -29.10
N ASN A 118 -71.79 34.11 -30.39
CA ASN A 118 -70.66 33.39 -30.96
C ASN A 118 -69.32 33.86 -30.37
N ASP A 119 -69.15 35.17 -30.18
CA ASP A 119 -67.95 35.72 -29.55
C ASP A 119 -67.82 35.32 -28.09
N TYR A 120 -68.92 35.25 -27.34
CA TYR A 120 -68.94 34.71 -25.98
C TYR A 120 -68.45 33.25 -25.93
N VAL A 121 -68.91 32.41 -26.86
CA VAL A 121 -68.45 31.02 -26.96
C VAL A 121 -66.94 30.98 -27.27
N LYS A 122 -66.45 31.77 -28.22
CA LYS A 122 -65.01 31.83 -28.55
C LYS A 122 -64.17 32.24 -27.35
N ILE A 123 -64.56 33.30 -26.64
CA ILE A 123 -63.84 33.78 -25.45
C ILE A 123 -63.84 32.71 -24.36
N THR A 124 -64.97 32.03 -24.14
CA THR A 124 -65.08 30.95 -23.15
C THR A 124 -64.14 29.79 -23.50
N THR A 125 -64.07 29.41 -24.77
CA THR A 125 -63.12 28.37 -25.24
C THR A 125 -61.67 28.80 -25.01
N GLN A 126 -61.30 30.02 -25.41
CA GLN A 126 -59.95 30.55 -25.22
C GLN A 126 -59.55 30.62 -23.73
N TYR A 127 -60.49 31.01 -22.86
CA TYR A 127 -60.28 31.02 -21.42
C TYR A 127 -59.98 29.62 -20.88
N ASN A 128 -60.76 28.61 -21.29
CA ASN A 128 -60.56 27.24 -20.85
C ASN A 128 -59.23 26.65 -21.36
N GLU A 129 -58.82 26.97 -22.59
CA GLU A 129 -57.52 26.59 -23.13
C GLU A 129 -56.37 27.24 -22.33
N LEU A 130 -56.49 28.54 -22.02
CA LEU A 130 -55.50 29.24 -21.22
C LEU A 130 -55.40 28.67 -19.80
N LEU A 131 -56.53 28.37 -19.17
CA LEU A 131 -56.57 27.74 -17.84
C LEU A 131 -55.90 26.36 -17.85
N ASN A 132 -56.14 25.56 -18.89
CA ASN A 132 -55.49 24.27 -19.05
C ASN A 132 -53.96 24.42 -19.22
N ASN A 133 -53.52 25.36 -20.06
CA ASN A 133 -52.10 25.65 -20.25
C ASN A 133 -51.43 26.13 -18.96
N TYR A 134 -52.11 26.97 -18.17
CA TYR A 134 -51.64 27.40 -16.86
C TYR A 134 -51.45 26.20 -15.92
N ASN A 135 -52.42 25.29 -15.85
CA ASN A 135 -52.34 24.10 -15.00
C ASN A 135 -51.18 23.18 -15.43
N ILE A 136 -50.97 22.99 -16.73
CA ILE A 136 -49.82 22.23 -17.27
C ILE A 136 -48.51 22.90 -16.86
N LEU A 137 -48.39 24.22 -17.03
CA LEU A 137 -47.19 24.96 -16.66
C LEU A 137 -46.90 24.88 -15.15
N ASN A 138 -47.93 25.01 -14.31
CA ASN A 138 -47.80 24.87 -12.86
C ASN A 138 -47.32 23.47 -12.46
N ASN A 139 -47.87 22.42 -13.08
CA ASN A 139 -47.43 21.04 -12.83
C ASN A 139 -45.97 20.83 -13.25
N ASN A 140 -45.56 21.38 -14.40
CA ASN A 140 -44.17 21.33 -14.85
C ASN A 140 -43.23 22.07 -13.90
N TYR A 141 -43.65 23.23 -13.38
CA TYR A 141 -42.89 23.98 -12.39
C TYR A 141 -42.67 23.16 -11.10
N VAL A 142 -43.73 22.55 -10.56
CA VAL A 142 -43.63 21.69 -9.37
C VAL A 142 -42.72 20.48 -9.63
N ALA A 143 -42.84 19.85 -10.80
CA ALA A 143 -41.98 18.73 -11.18
C ALA A 143 -40.50 19.15 -11.23
N LEU A 144 -40.20 20.30 -11.84
CA LEU A 144 -38.84 20.83 -11.92
C LEU A 144 -38.29 21.19 -10.53
N GLN A 145 -39.11 21.77 -9.66
CA GLN A 145 -38.73 22.08 -8.27
C GLN A 145 -38.36 20.80 -7.50
N ASN A 146 -39.13 19.72 -7.67
CA ASN A 146 -38.83 18.43 -7.06
C ASN A 146 -37.54 17.82 -7.61
N GLN A 147 -37.30 17.90 -8.92
CA GLN A 147 -36.04 17.46 -9.52
C GLN A 147 -34.83 18.23 -8.98
N TYR A 148 -34.95 19.56 -8.86
CA TYR A 148 -33.92 20.40 -8.28
C TYR A 148 -33.59 20.00 -6.83
N ASN A 149 -34.62 19.79 -6.00
CA ASN A 149 -34.44 19.37 -4.61
C ASN A 149 -33.77 17.98 -4.53
N SER A 150 -34.14 17.05 -5.41
CA SER A 150 -33.50 15.73 -5.50
C SER A 150 -32.02 15.87 -5.85
N LEU A 151 -31.69 16.67 -6.87
CA LEU A 151 -30.31 16.90 -7.29
C LEU A 151 -29.46 17.54 -6.18
N LEU A 152 -30.05 18.48 -5.42
CA LEU A 152 -29.38 19.10 -4.27
C LEU A 152 -29.08 18.07 -3.16
N SER A 153 -30.00 17.14 -2.92
CA SER A 153 -29.81 16.03 -1.97
C SER A 153 -28.70 15.07 -2.43
N ASP A 154 -28.69 14.72 -3.72
CA ASP A 154 -27.67 13.87 -4.32
C ASP A 154 -26.29 14.51 -4.25
N TYR A 155 -26.20 15.82 -4.54
CA TYR A 155 -24.98 16.60 -4.40
C TYR A 155 -24.46 16.59 -2.96
N SER A 156 -25.33 16.84 -1.97
CA SER A 156 -24.96 16.79 -0.55
C SER A 156 -24.42 15.41 -0.15
N THR A 157 -25.09 14.35 -0.60
CA THR A 157 -24.67 12.96 -0.36
C THR A 157 -23.30 12.68 -0.98
N LEU A 158 -23.07 13.11 -2.22
CA LEU A 158 -21.80 12.92 -2.90
C LEU A 158 -20.67 13.70 -2.21
N ASN A 159 -20.93 14.94 -1.79
CA ASN A 159 -19.97 15.77 -1.07
C ASN A 159 -19.56 15.13 0.27
N ASN A 160 -20.51 14.54 1.00
CA ASN A 160 -20.19 13.80 2.22
C ASN A 160 -19.33 12.57 1.94
N LYS A 161 -19.66 11.77 0.91
CA LYS A 161 -18.83 10.63 0.49
C LYS A 161 -17.42 11.05 0.08
N TYR A 162 -17.28 12.18 -0.62
CA TYR A 162 -15.98 12.75 -0.97
C TYR A 162 -15.16 13.11 0.27
N ASN A 163 -15.77 13.81 1.23
CA ASN A 163 -15.10 14.19 2.48
C ASN A 163 -14.66 12.96 3.30
N ASP A 164 -15.49 11.93 3.36
CA ASP A 164 -15.15 10.67 4.04
C ASP A 164 -14.00 9.94 3.33
N LEU A 165 -14.00 9.92 2.00
CA LEU A 165 -12.90 9.36 1.22
C LEU A 165 -11.60 10.13 1.45
N ASN A 166 -11.66 11.45 1.50
CA ASN A 166 -10.48 12.30 1.74
C ASN A 166 -9.89 12.08 3.15
N LYS A 167 -10.74 11.88 4.17
CA LYS A 167 -10.29 11.49 5.52
C LYS A 167 -9.60 10.13 5.51
N LYS A 168 -10.19 9.12 4.85
CA LYS A 168 -9.59 7.79 4.71
C LYS A 168 -8.24 7.85 4.00
N TYR A 169 -8.14 8.64 2.94
CA TYR A 169 -6.89 8.87 2.22
C TYR A 169 -5.82 9.48 3.12
N SER A 170 -6.17 10.50 3.91
CA SER A 170 -5.24 11.15 4.85
C SER A 170 -4.72 10.17 5.91
N LEU A 171 -5.60 9.35 6.49
CA LEU A 171 -5.21 8.31 7.44
C LEU A 171 -4.28 7.26 6.80
N LEU A 172 -4.58 6.83 5.57
CA LEU A 172 -3.74 5.88 4.85
C LEU A 172 -2.35 6.45 4.57
N GLN A 173 -2.25 7.75 4.27
CA GLN A 173 -0.97 8.42 4.08
C GLN A 173 -0.16 8.46 5.38
N GLU A 174 -0.78 8.77 6.52
CA GLU A 174 -0.12 8.73 7.83
C GLU A 174 0.39 7.33 8.18
N ASP A 175 -0.40 6.30 7.90
CA ASP A 175 0.00 4.90 8.14
C ASP A 175 1.15 4.48 7.22
N TYR A 176 1.14 4.93 5.97
CA TYR A 176 2.26 4.72 5.04
C TYR A 176 3.55 5.36 5.56
N ASP A 177 3.48 6.61 6.03
CA ASP A 177 4.66 7.33 6.55
C ASP A 177 5.23 6.61 7.80
N LYS A 178 4.36 6.16 8.72
CA LYS A 178 4.78 5.34 9.88
C LYS A 178 5.45 4.04 9.46
N LEU A 179 4.88 3.34 8.48
CA LEU A 179 5.44 2.09 7.95
C LEU A 179 6.82 2.33 7.32
N SER A 180 6.99 3.42 6.58
CA SER A 180 8.27 3.81 5.97
C SER A 180 9.35 4.07 7.02
N ILE A 181 9.02 4.81 8.09
CA ILE A 181 9.95 5.05 9.21
C ILE A 181 10.33 3.74 9.89
N ASN A 182 9.36 2.88 10.18
CA ASN A 182 9.61 1.57 10.80
C ASN A 182 10.51 0.67 9.93
N TYR A 183 10.28 0.67 8.61
CA TYR A 183 11.13 -0.06 7.67
C TYR A 183 12.58 0.42 7.71
N ASN A 184 12.80 1.75 7.69
CA ASN A 184 14.15 2.30 7.72
C ASN A 184 14.87 1.99 9.04
N MET A 185 14.18 2.10 10.19
CA MET A 185 14.74 1.72 11.49
C MET A 185 15.12 0.23 11.52
N LEU A 186 14.26 -0.65 10.98
CA LEU A 186 14.55 -2.08 10.93
C LEU A 186 15.76 -2.38 10.04
N LYS A 187 15.88 -1.68 8.90
CA LYS A 187 17.03 -1.80 8.01
C LYS A 187 18.33 -1.37 8.70
N GLU A 188 18.34 -0.23 9.39
CA GLU A 188 19.51 0.23 10.15
C GLU A 188 19.90 -0.75 11.27
N PHE A 189 18.90 -1.30 11.98
CA PHE A 189 19.13 -2.34 12.98
C PHE A 189 19.75 -3.60 12.38
N TYR A 190 19.27 -4.04 11.21
CA TYR A 190 19.84 -5.17 10.49
C TYR A 190 21.29 -4.91 10.08
N ASP A 191 21.59 -3.76 9.49
CA ASP A 191 22.94 -3.38 9.05
C ASP A 191 23.92 -3.33 10.26
N SER A 192 23.45 -2.87 11.43
CA SER A 192 24.19 -2.90 12.69
C SER A 192 24.46 -4.33 13.18
N LEU A 193 23.48 -5.23 13.08
CA LEU A 193 23.62 -6.63 13.48
C LEU A 193 24.65 -7.36 12.61
N VAL A 194 24.62 -7.13 11.30
CA VAL A 194 25.61 -7.68 10.35
C VAL A 194 27.02 -7.24 10.73
N SER A 195 27.23 -5.95 11.01
CA SER A 195 28.53 -5.42 11.42
C SER A 195 29.05 -6.05 12.72
N LYS A 196 28.17 -6.25 13.71
CA LYS A 196 28.51 -6.94 14.97
C LYS A 196 28.86 -8.41 14.74
N TYR A 197 28.15 -9.09 13.86
CA TYR A 197 28.42 -10.48 13.51
C TYR A 197 29.80 -10.63 12.85
N GLU A 198 30.12 -9.78 11.87
CA GLU A 198 31.45 -9.79 11.22
C GLU A 198 32.58 -9.51 12.21
N ALA A 199 32.39 -8.55 13.12
CA ALA A 199 33.36 -8.28 14.18
C ALA A 199 33.59 -9.50 15.09
N LEU A 200 32.51 -10.20 15.48
CA LEU A 200 32.60 -11.41 16.28
C LEU A 200 33.33 -12.54 15.55
N VAL A 201 33.08 -12.73 14.25
CA VAL A 201 33.80 -13.70 13.41
C VAL A 201 35.30 -13.40 13.38
N ASN A 202 35.68 -12.13 13.23
CA ASN A 202 37.09 -11.72 13.24
C ASN A 202 37.76 -11.97 14.61
N MET A 203 37.06 -11.67 15.71
CA MET A 203 37.54 -11.98 17.07
C MET A 203 37.73 -13.49 17.26
N TYR A 204 36.76 -14.29 16.83
CA TYR A 204 36.85 -15.76 16.90
C TYR A 204 38.06 -16.30 16.14
N ASN A 205 38.26 -15.84 14.90
CA ASN A 205 39.39 -16.27 14.08
C ASN A 205 40.74 -15.88 14.71
N SER A 206 40.84 -14.67 15.27
CA SER A 206 42.05 -14.20 15.95
C SER A 206 42.36 -15.07 17.17
N LEU A 207 41.36 -15.31 18.03
CA LEU A 207 41.51 -16.18 19.20
C LEU A 207 41.88 -17.61 18.82
N LYS A 208 41.31 -18.13 17.72
CA LYS A 208 41.66 -19.45 17.21
C LYS A 208 43.13 -19.52 16.80
N THR A 209 43.65 -18.52 16.09
CA THR A 209 45.07 -18.45 15.71
C THR A 209 46.00 -18.32 16.92
N GLU A 210 45.62 -17.52 17.92
CA GLU A 210 46.36 -17.44 19.18
C GLU A 210 46.39 -18.78 19.91
N TYR A 211 45.26 -19.49 19.97
CA TYR A 211 45.17 -20.82 20.56
C TYR A 211 46.05 -21.84 19.84
N GLU A 212 46.02 -21.88 18.51
CA GLU A 212 46.87 -22.76 17.69
C GLU A 212 48.36 -22.48 17.93
N SER A 213 48.73 -21.19 18.03
CA SER A 213 50.10 -20.76 18.33
C SER A 213 50.53 -21.19 19.74
N PHE A 214 49.65 -21.01 20.74
CA PHE A 214 49.90 -21.46 22.10
C PHE A 214 50.10 -22.97 22.19
N ILE A 215 49.26 -23.77 21.53
CA ILE A 215 49.40 -25.23 21.51
C ILE A 215 50.71 -25.65 20.86
N SER A 216 51.10 -25.00 19.75
CA SER A 216 52.39 -25.25 19.11
C SER A 216 53.57 -24.95 20.03
N TRP A 217 53.55 -23.78 20.69
CA TRP A 217 54.56 -23.39 21.67
C TRP A 217 54.62 -24.37 22.85
N TYR A 218 53.49 -24.70 23.46
CA TYR A 218 53.41 -25.65 24.58
C TYR A 218 53.99 -27.02 24.20
N ASN A 219 53.63 -27.56 23.03
CA ASN A 219 54.17 -28.83 22.56
C ASN A 219 55.68 -28.77 22.34
N SER A 220 56.21 -27.63 21.85
CA SER A 220 57.65 -27.41 21.73
C SER A 220 58.35 -27.42 23.09
N ILE A 221 57.84 -26.68 24.07
CA ILE A 221 58.39 -26.66 25.44
C ILE A 221 58.35 -28.05 26.05
N LYS A 222 57.22 -28.75 25.96
CA LYS A 222 57.06 -30.13 26.45
C LYS A 222 58.12 -31.06 25.85
N SER A 223 58.34 -30.99 24.54
CA SER A 223 59.36 -31.82 23.87
C SER A 223 60.78 -31.52 24.35
N GLN A 224 61.10 -30.24 24.58
CA GLN A 224 62.41 -29.83 25.08
C GLN A 224 62.64 -30.31 26.52
N VAL A 225 61.62 -30.20 27.38
CA VAL A 225 61.69 -30.70 28.76
C VAL A 225 61.86 -32.22 28.78
N ASN A 226 61.04 -32.96 28.03
CA ASN A 226 61.12 -34.42 27.98
C ASN A 226 62.51 -34.93 27.56
N LEU A 227 63.11 -34.30 26.53
CA LEU A 227 64.45 -34.65 26.07
C LEU A 227 65.51 -34.52 27.17
N ARG A 228 65.45 -33.43 27.95
CA ARG A 228 66.43 -33.15 29.02
C ARG A 228 66.24 -34.00 30.27
N GLN A 229 65.05 -34.58 30.46
CA GLN A 229 64.82 -35.58 31.50
C GLN A 229 65.21 -36.99 31.07
N ALA A 230 65.54 -37.20 29.79
CA ALA A 230 65.98 -38.48 29.24
C ALA A 230 65.06 -39.67 29.63
N LEU A 231 63.75 -39.41 29.69
CA LEU A 231 62.73 -40.37 30.16
C LEU A 231 62.56 -41.55 29.19
N GLU A 232 62.83 -41.33 27.91
CA GLU A 232 62.79 -42.36 26.89
C GLU A 232 64.21 -42.87 26.62
N TYR A 233 64.41 -44.19 26.58
CA TYR A 233 65.74 -44.80 26.38
C TYR A 233 66.45 -44.35 25.10
N GLU A 234 65.68 -43.94 24.09
CA GLU A 234 66.22 -43.41 22.83
C GLU A 234 66.90 -42.04 22.99
N ASP A 235 66.53 -41.27 24.02
CA ASP A 235 67.10 -39.96 24.29
C ASP A 235 68.55 -40.04 24.77
N TRP A 236 68.94 -41.10 25.46
CA TRP A 236 70.32 -41.31 25.94
C TRP A 236 71.34 -41.20 24.81
N MET A 237 71.02 -41.76 23.65
CA MET A 237 71.90 -41.74 22.48
C MET A 237 72.13 -40.32 21.93
N LYS A 238 71.15 -39.41 22.11
CA LYS A 238 71.25 -38.01 21.66
C LYS A 238 72.34 -37.25 22.43
N PHE A 239 72.67 -37.68 23.64
CA PHE A 239 73.71 -37.08 24.47
C PHE A 239 75.12 -37.59 24.17
N ILE A 240 75.28 -38.48 23.18
CA ILE A 240 76.60 -38.87 22.66
C ILE A 240 76.84 -38.16 21.33
N THR A 241 77.63 -37.08 21.36
CA THR A 241 77.79 -36.13 20.24
C THR A 241 79.25 -36.02 19.76
N PRO A 242 79.89 -37.13 19.32
CA PRO A 242 81.29 -37.12 18.90
C PRO A 242 81.57 -36.26 17.66
N GLU A 243 80.56 -35.93 16.86
CA GLU A 243 80.73 -35.07 15.68
C GLU A 243 80.54 -33.58 15.99
N ASP A 244 80.20 -33.22 17.23
CA ASP A 244 80.06 -31.81 17.61
C ASP A 244 81.40 -31.08 17.41
N PRO A 245 81.43 -29.94 16.69
CA PRO A 245 82.65 -29.20 16.42
C PRO A 245 83.40 -28.74 17.69
N ALA A 246 82.69 -28.42 18.76
CA ALA A 246 83.27 -28.04 20.05
C ALA A 246 83.98 -29.24 20.70
N ILE A 247 83.36 -30.42 20.66
CA ILE A 247 83.98 -31.66 21.15
C ILE A 247 85.21 -32.02 20.33
N LYS A 248 85.13 -31.92 19.00
CA LYS A 248 86.29 -32.16 18.12
C LYS A 248 87.46 -31.23 18.45
N SER A 249 87.18 -29.94 18.68
CA SER A 249 88.20 -28.96 19.04
C SER A 249 88.81 -29.24 20.41
N LEU A 250 87.98 -29.61 21.39
CA LEU A 250 88.41 -29.99 22.74
C LEU A 250 89.33 -31.22 22.72
N VAL A 251 88.96 -32.27 21.98
CA VAL A 251 89.76 -33.49 21.85
C VAL A 251 91.16 -33.17 21.33
N ILE A 252 91.26 -32.38 20.25
CA ILE A 252 92.55 -31.96 19.68
C ILE A 252 93.37 -31.17 20.71
N ASN A 253 92.74 -30.27 21.46
CA ASN A 253 93.43 -29.48 22.49
C ASN A 253 93.97 -30.32 23.65
N VAL A 254 93.23 -31.36 24.07
CA VAL A 254 93.61 -32.22 25.19
C VAL A 254 94.68 -33.24 24.81
N THR A 255 94.60 -33.82 23.61
CA THR A 255 95.48 -34.92 23.19
C THR A 255 96.66 -34.46 22.33
N GLY A 256 96.49 -33.37 21.57
CA GLY A 256 97.38 -32.97 20.48
C GLY A 256 97.02 -33.64 19.14
N GLY A 257 95.95 -34.45 19.10
CA GLY A 257 95.59 -35.31 17.96
C GLY A 257 96.27 -36.68 18.02
N TRP A 258 95.76 -37.64 17.24
CA TRP A 258 96.32 -39.00 17.18
C TRP A 258 97.44 -39.06 16.14
N SER A 259 98.69 -39.05 16.60
CA SER A 259 99.87 -38.94 15.74
C SER A 259 100.15 -40.24 14.96
N ASN A 260 99.90 -41.42 15.57
CA ASN A 260 100.02 -42.72 14.92
C ASN A 260 98.83 -43.65 15.25
N GLN A 261 97.90 -43.82 14.30
CA GLN A 261 96.71 -44.65 14.47
C GLN A 261 96.96 -46.16 14.68
N ALA A 262 98.20 -46.63 14.50
CA ALA A 262 98.61 -47.99 14.80
C ALA A 262 99.20 -48.16 16.21
N ASP A 263 99.49 -47.06 16.92
CA ASP A 263 100.04 -47.10 18.27
C ASP A 263 98.92 -47.21 19.31
N ILE A 264 98.72 -48.42 19.81
CA ILE A 264 97.74 -48.71 20.86
C ILE A 264 98.12 -48.08 22.20
N ASN A 265 99.40 -47.88 22.48
CA ASN A 265 99.85 -47.25 23.72
C ASN A 265 99.55 -45.76 23.70
N GLU A 266 99.72 -45.09 22.54
CA GLU A 266 99.29 -43.71 22.34
C GLU A 266 97.79 -43.55 22.60
N LEU A 267 96.96 -44.46 22.05
CA LEU A 267 95.51 -44.43 22.28
C LEU A 267 95.16 -44.52 23.77
N TRP A 268 95.71 -45.50 24.51
CA TRP A 268 95.44 -45.64 25.94
C TRP A 268 95.94 -44.44 26.76
N ASN A 269 97.10 -43.88 26.41
CA ASN A 269 97.64 -42.69 27.05
C ASN A 269 96.76 -41.45 26.81
N ASP A 270 96.25 -41.28 25.58
CA ASP A 270 95.40 -40.14 25.23
C ASP A 270 93.98 -40.28 25.76
N ILE A 271 93.43 -41.49 25.84
CA ILE A 271 92.20 -41.77 26.60
C ILE A 271 92.39 -41.40 28.07
N LEU A 272 93.54 -41.74 28.66
CA LEU A 272 93.85 -41.34 30.03
C LEU A 272 93.97 -39.81 30.17
N LYS A 273 94.56 -39.10 29.20
CA LYS A 273 94.57 -37.62 29.18
C LYS A 273 93.16 -37.04 29.13
N MET A 274 92.29 -37.57 28.28
CA MET A 274 90.89 -37.13 28.19
C MET A 274 90.14 -37.38 29.48
N TYR A 275 90.32 -38.56 30.09
CA TYR A 275 89.80 -38.87 31.42
C TYR A 275 90.29 -37.88 32.48
N LEU A 276 91.59 -37.63 32.54
CA LEU A 276 92.18 -36.71 33.51
C LEU A 276 91.63 -35.30 33.33
N TRP A 277 91.51 -34.86 32.07
CA TRP A 277 90.92 -33.56 31.75
C TRP A 277 89.48 -33.47 32.24
N VAL A 278 88.62 -34.45 31.94
CA VAL A 278 87.22 -34.43 32.41
C VAL A 278 87.16 -34.47 33.94
N LYS A 279 87.90 -35.38 34.58
CA LYS A 279 87.94 -35.57 36.04
C LYS A 279 88.46 -34.33 36.80
N ASP A 280 89.43 -33.60 36.25
CA ASP A 280 90.05 -32.44 36.90
C ASP A 280 89.43 -31.09 36.49
N SER A 281 88.80 -31.01 35.30
CA SER A 281 88.24 -29.76 34.77
C SER A 281 86.74 -29.63 35.01
N ILE A 282 86.00 -30.73 35.15
CA ILE A 282 84.54 -30.69 35.37
C ILE A 282 84.25 -30.71 36.87
N TYR A 283 83.58 -29.67 37.35
CA TYR A 283 83.07 -29.60 38.72
C TYR A 283 81.81 -30.46 38.85
N TYR A 284 81.79 -31.36 39.83
CA TYR A 284 80.64 -32.23 40.07
C TYR A 284 79.49 -31.45 40.73
N SER A 285 78.32 -31.46 40.10
CA SER A 285 77.08 -30.84 40.58
C SER A 285 75.96 -31.89 40.63
N TYR A 286 75.08 -31.87 41.64
CA TYR A 286 74.00 -32.86 41.79
C TYR A 286 72.68 -32.39 41.19
N ASP A 287 72.01 -33.30 40.48
CA ASP A 287 70.77 -33.08 39.74
C ASP A 287 69.58 -32.51 40.53
N SER A 288 68.84 -31.61 39.87
CA SER A 288 67.45 -31.26 40.21
C SER A 288 66.74 -30.81 38.91
N PRO A 289 65.85 -31.62 38.31
CA PRO A 289 65.41 -31.51 36.91
C PRO A 289 64.37 -30.39 36.68
N GLU A 290 64.62 -29.19 37.20
CA GLU A 290 63.66 -28.09 37.22
C GLU A 290 63.94 -27.08 36.09
N PRO A 291 63.17 -27.10 34.99
CA PRO A 291 63.17 -26.01 34.05
C PRO A 291 62.59 -24.75 34.70
N ILE A 292 63.09 -23.58 34.29
CA ILE A 292 62.40 -22.32 34.57
C ILE A 292 61.17 -22.29 33.68
N LEU A 293 59.98 -22.27 34.28
CA LEU A 293 58.74 -22.10 33.52
C LEU A 293 58.84 -20.82 32.68
N PRO A 294 58.88 -20.94 31.34
CA PRO A 294 59.03 -19.78 30.47
C PRO A 294 57.73 -18.98 30.44
N GLU A 295 57.83 -17.67 30.22
CA GLU A 295 56.67 -16.87 29.85
C GLU A 295 56.14 -17.33 28.49
N LEU A 296 54.85 -17.09 28.23
CA LEU A 296 54.21 -17.44 26.97
C LEU A 296 55.04 -16.95 25.77
N ASN A 297 55.25 -17.83 24.80
CA ASN A 297 56.04 -17.58 23.58
C ASN A 297 57.53 -17.27 23.79
N THR A 298 58.08 -17.49 24.99
CA THR A 298 59.52 -17.37 25.24
C THR A 298 60.22 -18.72 25.19
N SER A 299 61.55 -18.69 25.09
CA SER A 299 62.40 -19.88 25.08
C SER A 299 62.54 -20.48 26.47
N LEU A 300 62.64 -21.80 26.53
CA LEU A 300 62.90 -22.53 27.77
C LEU A 300 64.29 -22.18 28.32
N MET A 301 64.36 -21.88 29.61
CA MET A 301 65.62 -21.70 30.34
C MET A 301 65.66 -22.71 31.48
N TRP A 302 66.87 -23.05 31.92
CA TRP A 302 67.09 -24.02 33.00
C TRP A 302 67.83 -23.34 34.15
N ARG A 303 67.38 -23.60 35.38
CA ARG A 303 67.95 -23.00 36.60
C ARG A 303 69.20 -23.74 37.04
N ARG A 304 69.12 -25.08 37.09
CA ARG A 304 70.17 -26.05 37.48
C ARG A 304 69.84 -27.44 36.89
N GLU A 305 70.87 -28.23 36.60
CA GLU A 305 70.97 -29.69 36.33
C GLU A 305 69.81 -30.47 35.66
N PHE A 306 70.16 -31.10 34.54
CA PHE A 306 69.39 -31.99 33.67
C PHE A 306 70.42 -32.64 32.72
N TRP A 307 70.08 -33.67 31.93
CA TRP A 307 71.05 -34.27 31.01
C TRP A 307 71.63 -33.23 30.05
N ARG A 308 72.94 -32.97 30.15
CA ARG A 308 73.62 -31.95 29.37
C ARG A 308 74.22 -32.59 28.13
N PHE A 309 74.23 -31.80 27.05
CA PHE A 309 75.03 -32.20 25.91
C PHE A 309 76.51 -32.06 26.25
N PRO A 310 77.38 -32.95 25.74
CA PRO A 310 78.82 -32.88 25.93
C PRO A 310 79.43 -31.49 25.75
N ASN A 311 78.98 -30.75 24.73
CA ASN A 311 79.47 -29.40 24.45
C ASN A 311 79.09 -28.39 25.56
N GLU A 312 77.95 -28.55 26.21
CA GLU A 312 77.50 -27.73 27.34
C GLU A 312 78.31 -28.06 28.59
N THR A 313 78.48 -29.35 28.90
CA THR A 313 79.32 -29.82 30.01
C THR A 313 80.76 -29.30 29.86
N ALA A 314 81.33 -29.39 28.65
CA ALA A 314 82.67 -28.90 28.36
C ALA A 314 82.80 -27.38 28.42
N ARG A 315 81.79 -26.63 27.95
CA ARG A 315 81.80 -25.16 27.94
C ARG A 315 81.69 -24.61 29.36
N ASP A 316 80.77 -25.17 30.15
CA ASP A 316 80.41 -24.63 31.46
C ASP A 316 81.22 -25.26 32.59
N LEU A 317 82.03 -26.28 32.28
CA LEU A 317 82.95 -26.97 33.19
C LEU A 317 82.27 -27.55 34.44
N THR A 318 81.02 -27.99 34.31
CA THR A 318 80.24 -28.57 35.39
C THR A 318 79.28 -29.60 34.83
N GLY A 319 79.00 -30.62 35.62
CA GLY A 319 78.13 -31.73 35.26
C GLY A 319 78.33 -32.87 36.25
N ASP A 320 77.34 -33.74 36.31
CA ASP A 320 77.27 -34.83 37.25
C ASP A 320 77.86 -36.14 36.61
N CYS A 321 77.44 -37.33 37.07
CA CYS A 321 78.01 -38.58 36.59
C CYS A 321 77.72 -38.86 35.11
N GLU A 322 76.49 -38.70 34.62
CA GLU A 322 76.19 -38.97 33.21
C GLU A 322 76.70 -37.89 32.30
N ASP A 323 76.69 -36.62 32.72
CA ASP A 323 77.25 -35.53 31.93
C ASP A 323 78.75 -35.76 31.66
N MET A 324 79.49 -36.10 32.72
CA MET A 324 80.92 -36.39 32.61
C MET A 324 81.17 -37.65 31.78
N ALA A 325 80.34 -38.68 31.91
CA ALA A 325 80.45 -39.90 31.12
C ALA A 325 80.10 -39.66 29.64
N ASN A 326 79.05 -38.90 29.35
CA ASN A 326 78.61 -38.51 28.00
C ASN A 326 79.68 -37.69 27.28
N LEU A 327 80.26 -36.72 27.99
CA LEU A 327 81.38 -35.91 27.50
C LEU A 327 82.57 -36.80 27.17
N LEU A 328 83.03 -37.61 28.13
CA LEU A 328 84.19 -38.46 27.94
C LEU A 328 83.97 -39.50 26.82
N ALA A 329 82.80 -40.13 26.77
CA ALA A 329 82.46 -41.07 25.71
C ALA A 329 82.46 -40.40 24.33
N SER A 330 81.90 -39.20 24.22
CA SER A 330 81.89 -38.41 22.98
C SER A 330 83.30 -38.01 22.55
N MET A 331 84.15 -37.62 23.50
CA MET A 331 85.55 -37.31 23.25
C MET A 331 86.34 -38.53 22.74
N ILE A 332 86.17 -39.69 23.38
CA ILE A 332 86.87 -40.93 22.97
C ILE A 332 86.37 -41.42 21.60
N LEU A 333 85.06 -41.39 21.35
CA LEU A 333 84.48 -41.73 20.05
C LEU A 333 84.95 -40.80 18.94
N ASN A 334 85.06 -39.49 19.22
CA ASN A 334 85.64 -38.53 18.28
C ASN A 334 87.11 -38.87 17.99
N TYR A 335 87.92 -39.05 19.04
CA TYR A 335 89.35 -39.34 18.92
C TYR A 335 89.62 -40.63 18.14
N ASN A 336 88.85 -41.69 18.40
CA ASN A 336 89.04 -42.98 17.74
C ASN A 336 88.32 -43.10 16.37
N GLY A 337 87.59 -42.05 15.94
CA GLY A 337 86.82 -42.05 14.71
C GLY A 337 85.71 -43.09 14.66
N LYS A 338 85.09 -43.40 15.82
CA LYS A 338 84.09 -44.46 16.04
C LYS A 338 84.55 -45.87 15.64
N LYS A 339 85.86 -46.11 15.53
CA LYS A 339 86.41 -47.43 15.15
C LYS A 339 86.40 -48.43 16.30
N ARG A 340 86.39 -47.94 17.54
CA ARG A 340 86.31 -48.76 18.75
C ARG A 340 85.01 -48.50 19.49
N ILE A 341 84.52 -49.55 20.12
CA ILE A 341 83.31 -49.48 20.93
C ILE A 341 83.59 -48.65 22.18
N VAL A 342 82.73 -47.68 22.42
CA VAL A 342 82.72 -46.86 23.62
C VAL A 342 81.28 -46.82 24.10
N TRP A 343 81.08 -47.20 25.34
CA TRP A 343 79.78 -47.18 25.99
C TRP A 343 79.82 -46.22 27.17
N VAL A 344 78.73 -45.51 27.38
CA VAL A 344 78.39 -45.09 28.73
C VAL A 344 77.71 -46.28 29.41
N LEU A 345 78.29 -46.70 30.51
CA LEU A 345 77.87 -47.79 31.37
C LEU A 345 77.06 -47.19 32.52
N LEU A 346 75.79 -47.60 32.60
CA LEU A 346 74.91 -47.21 33.69
C LEU A 346 74.86 -48.32 34.72
N VAL A 347 75.27 -47.97 35.94
CA VAL A 347 75.33 -48.87 37.07
C VAL A 347 74.42 -48.38 38.19
N VAL A 348 73.89 -49.31 38.97
CA VAL A 348 73.17 -49.01 40.21
C VAL A 348 73.88 -49.67 41.37
N PHE A 349 73.85 -48.99 42.50
CA PHE A 349 74.35 -49.46 43.78
C PHE A 349 73.24 -49.38 44.83
N GLU A 350 73.39 -50.14 45.90
CA GLU A 350 72.64 -49.93 47.14
C GLU A 350 73.51 -49.13 48.10
N LYS A 351 72.99 -48.01 48.59
CA LYS A 351 73.65 -47.17 49.60
C LYS A 351 72.58 -46.61 50.52
N ASP A 352 72.77 -46.74 51.83
CA ASP A 352 71.84 -46.21 52.84
C ASP A 352 70.36 -46.63 52.63
N ASN A 353 70.12 -47.87 52.18
CA ASN A 353 68.83 -48.44 51.78
C ASN A 353 68.15 -47.80 50.56
N GLU A 354 68.86 -46.97 49.82
CA GLU A 354 68.40 -46.39 48.56
C GLU A 354 69.17 -47.00 47.38
N THR A 355 68.50 -47.06 46.22
CA THR A 355 69.16 -47.38 44.96
C THR A 355 69.77 -46.11 44.39
N VAL A 356 71.09 -46.07 44.24
CA VAL A 356 71.82 -44.94 43.69
C VAL A 356 72.33 -45.31 42.30
N GLY A 357 71.95 -44.53 41.29
CA GLY A 357 72.47 -44.65 39.94
C GLY A 357 73.84 -43.98 39.80
N HIS A 358 74.65 -44.46 38.88
CA HIS A 358 75.90 -43.83 38.48
C HIS A 358 76.21 -44.15 37.02
N ALA A 359 76.83 -43.21 36.31
CA ALA A 359 77.25 -43.37 34.93
C ALA A 359 78.78 -43.28 34.81
N THR A 360 79.35 -44.13 33.96
CA THR A 360 80.79 -44.19 33.71
C THR A 360 81.07 -44.59 32.27
N VAL A 361 82.31 -44.47 31.79
CA VAL A 361 82.67 -44.93 30.44
C VAL A 361 83.24 -46.34 30.49
N ALA A 362 82.76 -47.20 29.59
CA ALA A 362 83.22 -48.56 29.38
C ALA A 362 83.81 -48.70 27.97
N LEU A 363 85.02 -49.26 27.92
CA LEU A 363 85.78 -49.52 26.70
C LEU A 363 86.00 -51.04 26.61
N PRO A 364 85.06 -51.77 25.99
CA PRO A 364 85.24 -53.20 25.79
C PRO A 364 86.32 -53.45 24.72
N GLU A 365 87.10 -54.50 24.94
CA GLU A 365 88.17 -54.95 24.06
C GLU A 365 87.98 -56.43 23.71
N THR A 366 88.62 -56.86 22.63
CA THR A 366 88.62 -58.26 22.19
C THR A 366 89.04 -59.23 23.31
N ASN A 367 88.60 -60.49 23.21
CA ASN A 367 88.84 -61.55 24.19
C ASN A 367 88.18 -61.30 25.56
N GLY A 368 87.02 -60.64 25.58
CA GLY A 368 86.23 -60.45 26.81
C GLY A 368 86.88 -59.52 27.83
N LYS A 369 87.68 -58.56 27.37
CA LYS A 369 88.32 -57.57 28.23
C LYS A 369 87.50 -56.28 28.30
N LEU A 370 87.62 -55.57 29.41
CA LEU A 370 86.95 -54.29 29.65
C LEU A 370 87.91 -53.34 30.37
N ALA A 371 87.94 -52.09 29.93
CA ALA A 371 88.43 -50.98 30.73
C ALA A 371 87.24 -50.10 31.12
N ILE A 372 87.18 -49.72 32.39
CA ILE A 372 86.21 -48.76 32.93
C ILE A 372 86.98 -47.49 33.26
N VAL A 373 86.43 -46.36 32.85
CA VAL A 373 87.03 -45.04 32.95
C VAL A 373 85.95 -44.10 33.51
N ASP A 374 86.07 -43.80 34.79
CA ASP A 374 85.04 -43.16 35.60
C ASP A 374 85.52 -41.80 36.10
N PRO A 375 85.32 -40.72 35.33
CA PRO A 375 85.78 -39.40 35.74
C PRO A 375 85.07 -38.90 37.00
N ALA A 376 83.77 -39.19 37.17
CA ALA A 376 82.99 -38.78 38.32
C ALA A 376 83.37 -39.55 39.59
N GLY A 377 83.51 -40.87 39.48
CA GLY A 377 84.01 -41.73 40.56
C GLY A 377 85.52 -41.70 40.77
N ARG A 378 86.26 -40.96 39.93
CA ARG A 378 87.73 -40.86 39.98
C ARG A 378 88.43 -42.22 39.91
N TYR A 379 87.87 -43.14 39.13
CA TYR A 379 88.42 -44.48 38.91
C TYR A 379 88.85 -44.67 37.45
N TYR A 380 89.88 -45.47 37.23
CA TYR A 380 90.12 -46.09 35.94
C TYR A 380 90.75 -47.47 36.13
N THR A 381 90.51 -48.38 35.19
CA THR A 381 91.04 -49.76 35.29
C THR A 381 92.57 -49.74 35.34
N ASN A 382 93.12 -50.46 36.33
CA ASN A 382 94.56 -50.55 36.63
C ASN A 382 95.19 -49.33 37.33
N MET A 383 94.41 -48.42 37.93
CA MET A 383 94.97 -47.32 38.74
C MET A 383 95.80 -47.85 39.94
N PRO A 384 96.87 -47.14 40.37
CA PRO A 384 97.38 -45.88 39.82
C PRO A 384 98.35 -46.06 38.63
N TYR A 385 98.42 -47.26 38.03
CA TYR A 385 99.32 -47.58 36.92
C TYR A 385 98.71 -47.21 35.57
N ALA A 386 99.36 -47.55 34.45
CA ALA A 386 98.86 -47.23 33.12
C ALA A 386 97.46 -47.83 32.87
N LEU A 387 96.56 -47.04 32.30
CA LEU A 387 95.22 -47.48 31.90
C LEU A 387 95.32 -48.67 30.92
N THR A 388 94.58 -49.73 31.22
CA THR A 388 94.51 -50.93 30.37
C THR A 388 93.19 -51.67 30.61
N ALA A 389 92.89 -52.64 29.75
CA ALA A 389 91.73 -53.52 29.90
C ALA A 389 92.08 -54.83 30.61
N LYS A 390 91.22 -55.27 31.54
CA LYS A 390 91.31 -56.56 32.24
C LYS A 390 90.17 -57.47 31.79
N ASP A 391 90.19 -58.77 32.16
CA ASP A 391 89.01 -59.62 31.97
C ASP A 391 87.76 -58.92 32.55
N VAL A 392 86.65 -58.95 31.82
CA VAL A 392 85.45 -58.17 32.16
C VAL A 392 84.93 -58.46 33.57
N THR A 393 85.03 -59.71 34.05
CA THR A 393 84.60 -60.06 35.41
C THR A 393 85.53 -59.44 36.44
N ILE A 394 86.85 -59.45 36.19
CA ILE A 394 87.85 -58.83 37.07
C ILE A 394 87.66 -57.30 37.07
N ALA A 395 87.51 -56.67 35.91
CA ALA A 395 87.35 -55.23 35.78
C ALA A 395 86.11 -54.72 36.54
N LEU A 396 84.96 -55.38 36.38
CA LEU A 396 83.74 -55.03 37.12
C LEU A 396 83.87 -55.29 38.61
N GLN A 397 84.46 -56.41 39.01
CA GLN A 397 84.64 -56.74 40.42
C GLN A 397 85.53 -55.70 41.11
N GLU A 398 86.65 -55.32 40.49
CA GLU A 398 87.54 -54.27 41.00
C GLU A 398 86.82 -52.92 41.08
N TYR A 399 86.04 -52.56 40.06
CA TYR A 399 85.29 -51.31 40.03
C TYR A 399 84.20 -51.23 41.11
N PHE A 400 83.40 -52.28 41.29
CA PHE A 400 82.40 -52.32 42.36
C PHE A 400 83.05 -52.39 43.74
N SER A 401 84.19 -53.08 43.88
CA SER A 401 84.96 -53.08 45.12
C SER A 401 85.51 -51.70 45.45
N TYR A 402 85.92 -50.92 44.44
CA TYR A 402 86.32 -49.52 44.63
C TYR A 402 85.17 -48.68 45.20
N TRP A 403 83.98 -48.77 44.60
CA TRP A 403 82.79 -48.05 45.05
C TRP A 403 82.29 -48.46 46.44
N SER A 404 82.48 -49.71 46.84
CA SER A 404 82.14 -50.20 48.19
C SER A 404 82.86 -49.45 49.32
N GLN A 405 84.04 -48.88 49.05
CA GLN A 405 84.78 -48.05 50.02
C GLN A 405 84.04 -46.76 50.37
N SER A 406 83.13 -46.32 49.49
CA SER A 406 82.28 -45.14 49.66
C SER A 406 80.84 -45.48 50.09
N GLY A 407 80.62 -46.72 50.56
CA GLY A 407 79.32 -47.22 51.03
C GLY A 407 78.38 -47.74 49.94
N CYS A 408 78.81 -47.75 48.67
CA CYS A 408 78.02 -48.26 47.54
C CYS A 408 78.23 -49.77 47.39
N VAL A 409 77.26 -50.58 47.81
CA VAL A 409 77.33 -52.05 47.74
C VAL A 409 76.39 -52.61 46.66
N ASN A 410 76.47 -53.91 46.40
CA ASN A 410 75.58 -54.61 45.45
C ASN A 410 75.54 -53.99 44.03
N GLY A 411 76.70 -53.50 43.55
CA GLY A 411 76.83 -52.88 42.24
C GLY A 411 76.33 -53.76 41.09
N ARG A 412 75.47 -53.20 40.24
CA ARG A 412 74.91 -53.88 39.07
C ARG A 412 74.93 -52.99 37.84
N VAL A 413 75.43 -53.49 36.74
CA VAL A 413 75.23 -52.89 35.42
C VAL A 413 73.78 -53.13 34.99
N TYR A 414 73.01 -52.08 34.75
CA TYR A 414 71.63 -52.20 34.28
C TYR A 414 71.45 -51.76 32.84
N ALA A 415 72.34 -50.92 32.30
CA ALA A 415 72.30 -50.51 30.91
C ALA A 415 73.66 -50.09 30.37
N ILE A 416 73.78 -50.13 29.05
CA ILE A 416 74.79 -49.40 28.28
C ILE A 416 74.11 -48.57 27.20
N TYR A 417 74.76 -47.49 26.80
CA TYR A 417 74.40 -46.77 25.58
C TYR A 417 75.61 -46.14 24.90
N SER A 418 75.44 -45.83 23.62
CA SER A 418 76.39 -45.13 22.75
C SER A 418 75.62 -44.32 21.72
N TYR A 419 76.31 -43.67 20.78
CA TYR A 419 75.69 -42.81 19.76
C TYR A 419 74.69 -43.50 18.83
N ASN A 420 74.69 -44.84 18.78
CA ASN A 420 73.88 -45.63 17.85
C ASN A 420 73.19 -46.85 18.49
N MET A 421 73.30 -47.01 19.80
CA MET A 421 72.67 -48.15 20.50
C MET A 421 72.43 -47.85 21.96
N TYR A 422 71.44 -48.54 22.53
CA TYR A 422 71.35 -48.79 23.95
C TYR A 422 71.01 -50.26 24.17
N LYS A 423 71.35 -50.79 25.34
CA LYS A 423 70.99 -52.15 25.75
C LYS A 423 70.82 -52.22 27.25
N LEU A 424 69.74 -52.87 27.68
CA LEU A 424 69.45 -53.14 29.09
C LEU A 424 69.98 -54.50 29.49
N PHE A 425 70.32 -54.66 30.76
CA PHE A 425 70.78 -55.91 31.36
C PHE A 425 70.02 -56.20 32.64
N SER A 426 69.60 -57.45 32.78
CA SER A 426 68.96 -57.97 33.98
C SER A 426 69.98 -58.30 35.08
N SER A 427 71.23 -58.64 34.73
CA SER A 427 72.28 -59.02 35.68
C SER A 427 73.70 -58.69 35.20
N ASN A 428 74.66 -58.67 36.14
CA ASN A 428 76.09 -58.55 35.80
C ASN A 428 76.61 -59.73 34.97
N GLU A 429 76.04 -60.93 35.16
CA GLU A 429 76.37 -62.10 34.36
C GLU A 429 75.96 -61.89 32.88
N GLU A 430 74.76 -61.34 32.65
CA GLU A 430 74.30 -61.01 31.30
C GLU A 430 75.23 -59.99 30.63
N PHE A 431 75.62 -58.94 31.36
CA PHE A 431 76.54 -57.93 30.84
C PHE A 431 77.94 -58.51 30.54
N THR A 432 78.53 -59.28 31.47
CA THR A 432 79.85 -59.90 31.25
C THR A 432 79.84 -60.89 30.08
N ASN A 433 78.78 -61.69 29.93
CA ASN A 433 78.60 -62.57 28.78
C ASN A 433 78.43 -61.78 27.49
N TYR A 434 77.70 -60.66 27.52
CA TYR A 434 77.56 -59.79 26.36
C TYR A 434 78.92 -59.24 25.90
N VAL A 435 79.77 -58.78 26.84
CA VAL A 435 81.13 -58.28 26.53
C VAL A 435 82.03 -59.39 25.99
N ARG A 436 81.96 -60.62 26.53
CA ARG A 436 82.75 -61.76 26.03
C ARG A 436 82.40 -62.18 24.61
N ASN A 437 81.18 -61.91 24.18
CA ASN A 437 80.67 -62.25 22.86
C ASN A 437 80.83 -61.11 21.83
N LEU A 438 81.48 -60.00 22.20
CA LEU A 438 81.88 -58.98 21.23
C LEU A 438 82.99 -59.55 20.34
N SER A 439 82.84 -59.37 19.03
CA SER A 439 83.81 -59.84 18.03
C SER A 439 84.88 -58.80 17.75
#